data_AF-A0A9W4P6R1-F1
#
_entry.id   AF-A0A9W4P6R1-F1
#
_cell.length_a   1.000
_cell.length_b   1.000
_cell.length_c   1.000
_cell.angle_alpha   90.00
_cell.angle_beta   90.00
_cell.angle_gamma   90.00
#
_symmetry.space_group_name_H-M   'P 1'
#
loop_
_entity.id
_entity.type
_entity.pdbx_description
1 polymer ?
#
loop_
_entity_poly.entity_id
_entity_poly.type
_entity_poly.pdbx_seq_one_letter_code
_entity_poly.pdbx_strand_id
1 'polypeptide(L)'
;MPQVFSSWQDKLLHECLIFKDNLDVQANILRCDPDGRGKERNMDVSRAVAKLSAQTDRIIDIALCMVARAPNSEIIRRNTAFWSREDDGHYKFENVFLVIEHDLVHMTLALNKHPCQYKCNDIAGRLERIARKISFNLNV
;
A
#
# COMPACT_ATOMS: atom_id res chain seq x y z
N MET A 1 -15.22 -15.49 12.20
CA MET A 1 -16.21 -14.41 12.43
C MET A 1 -15.75 -13.18 11.68
N PRO A 2 -16.63 -12.42 11.01
CA PRO A 2 -16.25 -11.16 10.40
C PRO A 2 -15.80 -10.18 11.49
N GLN A 3 -14.69 -9.49 11.26
CA GLN A 3 -14.17 -8.50 12.20
C GLN A 3 -15.13 -7.29 12.21
N VAL A 4 -15.67 -6.96 13.38
CA VAL A 4 -16.60 -5.83 13.54
C VAL A 4 -15.77 -4.59 13.87
N PHE A 5 -15.76 -3.62 12.96
CA PHE A 5 -15.11 -2.33 13.18
C PHE A 5 -16.08 -1.36 13.84
N SER A 6 -15.62 -0.67 14.88
CA SER A 6 -16.38 0.36 15.60
C SER A 6 -16.58 1.63 14.78
N SER A 7 -15.68 1.94 13.83
CA SER A 7 -15.79 3.10 12.96
C SER A 7 -15.17 2.86 11.58
N TRP A 8 -15.54 3.71 10.61
CA TRP A 8 -14.90 3.74 9.29
C TRP A 8 -13.41 4.07 9.38
N GLN A 9 -13.03 4.90 10.35
CA GLN A 9 -11.63 5.21 10.62
C GLN A 9 -10.87 3.96 11.07
N ASP A 10 -11.42 3.17 12.00
CA ASP A 10 -10.76 1.95 12.47
C ASP A 10 -10.60 0.93 11.34
N LYS A 11 -11.62 0.81 10.48
CA LYS A 11 -11.56 -0.04 9.30
C LYS A 11 -10.47 0.41 8.33
N LEU A 12 -10.37 1.71 8.06
CA LEU A 12 -9.34 2.27 7.19
C LEU A 12 -7.94 2.02 7.76
N LEU A 13 -7.73 2.36 9.04
CA LEU A 13 -6.44 2.21 9.72
C LEU A 13 -6.01 0.75 9.72
N HIS A 14 -6.93 -0.17 10.00
CA HIS A 14 -6.66 -1.60 9.98
C HIS A 14 -6.22 -2.10 8.60
N GLU A 15 -6.93 -1.71 7.54
CA GLU A 15 -6.56 -2.10 6.18
C GLU A 15 -5.21 -1.49 5.76
N CYS A 16 -4.91 -0.26 6.17
CA CYS A 16 -3.62 0.38 5.89
C CYS A 16 -2.47 -0.28 6.65
N LEU A 17 -2.71 -0.74 7.89
CA LEU A 17 -1.73 -1.51 8.67
C LEU A 17 -1.41 -2.84 8.00
N ILE A 18 -2.43 -3.61 7.61
CA ILE A 18 -2.24 -4.88 6.89
C ILE A 18 -1.47 -4.63 5.59
N PHE A 19 -1.84 -3.59 4.84
CA PHE A 19 -1.17 -3.26 3.59
C PHE A 19 0.31 -2.93 3.81
N LYS A 20 0.61 -2.08 4.79
CA LYS A 20 1.98 -1.73 5.19
C LYS A 20 2.79 -2.95 5.62
N ASP A 21 2.26 -3.77 6.52
CA ASP A 21 2.97 -4.96 7.02
C ASP A 21 3.31 -5.92 5.88
N ASN A 22 2.39 -6.08 4.92
CA ASN A 22 2.65 -6.90 3.74
C ASN A 22 3.74 -6.32 2.84
N LEU A 23 3.79 -4.99 2.65
CA LEU A 23 4.88 -4.33 1.91
C LEU A 23 6.23 -4.61 2.57
N ASP A 24 6.32 -4.45 3.89
CA ASP A 24 7.55 -4.67 4.65
C ASP A 24 7.99 -6.14 4.59
N VAL A 25 7.05 -7.08 4.69
CA VAL A 25 7.32 -8.52 4.50
C VAL A 25 7.89 -8.79 3.11
N GLN A 26 7.28 -8.26 2.05
CA GLN A 26 7.76 -8.48 0.67
C GLN A 26 9.13 -7.83 0.44
N ALA A 27 9.37 -6.64 0.99
CA ALA A 27 10.68 -6.00 0.94
C ALA A 27 11.76 -6.85 1.62
N ASN A 28 11.46 -7.39 2.80
CA ASN A 28 12.37 -8.27 3.52
C ASN A 28 12.68 -9.56 2.75
N ILE A 29 11.67 -10.18 2.14
CA ILE A 29 11.84 -11.36 1.29
C ILE A 29 12.72 -11.05 0.06
N LEU A 30 12.65 -9.86 -0.52
CA LEU A 30 13.52 -9.52 -1.67
C LEU A 30 14.98 -9.27 -1.28
N ARG A 31 15.21 -8.73 -0.08
CA ARG A 31 16.57 -8.47 0.44
C ARG A 31 17.31 -9.73 0.82
N CYS A 32 16.61 -10.66 1.44
CA CYS A 32 17.17 -11.91 1.90
C CYS A 32 16.88 -12.99 0.85
N ASP A 33 17.86 -13.81 0.45
CA ASP A 33 17.57 -15.09 -0.22
C ASP A 33 17.78 -16.23 0.78
N PRO A 34 16.91 -16.34 1.83
CA PRO A 34 17.17 -17.24 2.94
C PRO A 34 17.22 -18.71 2.52
N ASP A 35 16.61 -19.03 1.38
CA ASP A 35 16.40 -20.41 0.92
C ASP A 35 17.09 -20.72 -0.42
N GLY A 36 17.87 -19.78 -0.98
CA GLY A 36 18.47 -19.92 -2.32
C GLY A 36 17.44 -20.11 -3.44
N ARG A 37 16.20 -19.67 -3.21
CA ARG A 37 15.04 -19.91 -4.10
C ARG A 37 14.90 -18.87 -5.20
N GLY A 38 15.89 -17.99 -5.37
CA GLY A 38 15.97 -16.89 -6.34
C GLY A 38 14.78 -16.69 -7.29
N LYS A 39 14.59 -17.59 -8.26
CA LYS A 39 13.51 -17.50 -9.27
C LYS A 39 12.10 -17.68 -8.70
N GLU A 40 11.88 -18.69 -7.87
CA GLU A 40 10.57 -19.00 -7.26
C GLU A 40 10.15 -17.91 -6.28
N ARG A 41 11.10 -17.47 -5.44
CA ARG A 41 10.94 -16.33 -4.52
C ARG A 41 10.43 -15.09 -5.26
N ASN A 42 11.05 -14.74 -6.39
CA ASN A 42 10.65 -13.55 -7.15
C ASN A 42 9.22 -13.68 -7.72
N MET A 43 8.79 -14.88 -8.10
CA MET A 43 7.41 -15.12 -8.56
C MET A 43 6.39 -15.01 -7.42
N ASP A 44 6.72 -15.51 -6.23
CA ASP A 44 5.85 -15.40 -5.06
C ASP A 44 5.70 -13.95 -4.61
N VAL A 45 6.79 -13.20 -4.56
CA VAL A 45 6.74 -11.76 -4.27
C VAL A 45 5.95 -11.03 -5.36
N SER A 46 6.16 -11.34 -6.63
CA SER A 46 5.39 -10.74 -7.74
C SER A 46 3.88 -10.93 -7.55
N ARG A 47 3.45 -12.14 -7.18
CA ARG A 47 2.05 -12.46 -6.89
C ARG A 47 1.53 -11.70 -5.67
N ALA A 48 2.34 -11.54 -4.63
CA ALA A 48 1.97 -10.77 -3.44
C ALA A 48 1.85 -9.27 -3.76
N VAL A 49 2.79 -8.71 -4.51
CA VAL A 49 2.76 -7.30 -4.96
C VAL A 49 1.55 -7.03 -5.86
N ALA A 50 1.16 -7.97 -6.72
CA ALA A 50 -0.07 -7.85 -7.51
C ALA A 50 -1.33 -7.80 -6.63
N LYS A 51 -1.38 -8.59 -5.54
CA LYS A 51 -2.48 -8.52 -4.57
C LYS A 51 -2.50 -7.18 -3.83
N LEU A 52 -1.33 -6.65 -3.48
CA LEU A 52 -1.22 -5.32 -2.87
C LEU A 52 -1.73 -4.26 -3.84
N SER A 53 -1.38 -4.34 -5.12
CA SER A 53 -1.96 -3.44 -6.13
C SER A 53 -3.49 -3.47 -6.11
N ALA A 54 -4.12 -4.65 -6.10
CA ALA A 54 -5.59 -4.73 -6.02
C ALA A 54 -6.15 -4.23 -4.67
N GLN A 55 -5.35 -4.27 -3.60
CA GLN A 55 -5.77 -3.79 -2.28
C GLN A 55 -5.83 -2.25 -2.20
N THR A 56 -5.13 -1.50 -3.08
CA THR A 56 -5.20 -0.03 -3.07
C THR A 56 -6.61 0.47 -3.38
N ASP A 57 -7.30 -0.15 -4.35
CA ASP A 57 -8.70 0.18 -4.68
C ASP A 57 -9.61 0.03 -3.45
N ARG A 58 -9.44 -1.08 -2.72
CA ARG A 58 -10.21 -1.35 -1.51
C ARG A 58 -9.93 -0.31 -0.41
N ILE A 59 -8.69 0.15 -0.29
CA ILE A 59 -8.33 1.22 0.66
C ILE A 59 -8.97 2.54 0.23
N ILE A 60 -8.92 2.87 -1.07
CA ILE A 60 -9.56 4.06 -1.64
C ILE A 60 -11.07 4.04 -1.34
N ASP A 61 -11.76 2.94 -1.61
CA ASP A 61 -13.20 2.80 -1.36
C ASP A 61 -13.56 3.02 0.11
N ILE A 62 -12.77 2.45 1.03
CA ILE A 62 -12.99 2.62 2.48
C ILE A 62 -12.74 4.08 2.88
N ALA A 63 -11.70 4.71 2.34
CA ALA A 63 -11.36 6.10 2.61
C ALA A 63 -12.45 7.06 2.07
N LEU A 64 -12.97 6.83 0.87
CA LEU A 64 -14.11 7.57 0.32
C LEU A 64 -15.36 7.40 1.19
N CYS A 65 -15.67 6.17 1.61
CA CYS A 65 -16.77 5.91 2.55
C CYS A 65 -16.59 6.65 3.87
N MET A 66 -15.36 6.69 4.39
CA MET A 66 -15.04 7.41 5.62
C MET A 66 -15.26 8.91 5.45
N VAL A 67 -14.78 9.52 4.38
CA VAL A 67 -15.00 10.96 4.11
C VAL A 67 -16.50 11.27 3.98
N ALA A 68 -17.26 10.43 3.30
CA ALA A 68 -18.69 10.65 3.10
C ALA A 68 -19.52 10.47 4.38
N ARG A 69 -19.19 9.47 5.22
CA ARG A 69 -20.02 9.07 6.37
C ARG A 69 -19.51 9.62 7.70
N ALA A 70 -18.24 9.95 7.80
CA ALA A 70 -17.58 10.44 8.99
C ALA A 70 -16.59 11.58 8.64
N PRO A 71 -17.05 12.68 8.02
CA PRO A 71 -16.16 13.78 7.60
C PRO A 71 -15.43 14.45 8.78
N ASN A 72 -15.96 14.31 10.00
CA ASN A 72 -15.38 14.85 11.23
C ASN A 72 -14.43 13.85 11.93
N SER A 73 -14.08 12.73 11.30
CA SER A 73 -13.12 11.76 11.83
C SER A 73 -11.80 12.44 12.21
N GLU A 74 -11.18 11.95 13.28
CA GLU A 74 -9.95 12.53 13.83
C GLU A 74 -8.79 12.44 12.82
N ILE A 75 -8.73 11.38 12.03
CA ILE A 75 -7.72 11.25 10.95
C ILE A 75 -7.84 12.36 9.89
N ILE A 76 -9.07 12.82 9.60
CA ILE A 76 -9.32 13.92 8.66
C ILE A 76 -8.87 15.24 9.27
N ARG A 77 -9.27 15.49 10.53
CA ARG A 77 -8.92 16.70 11.27
C ARG A 77 -7.41 16.89 11.45
N ARG A 78 -6.67 15.81 11.66
CA ARG A 78 -5.21 15.84 11.85
C ARG A 78 -4.42 16.19 10.60
N ASN A 79 -4.96 15.88 9.41
CA ASN A 79 -4.24 16.06 8.15
C ASN A 79 -5.18 16.54 7.05
N THR A 80 -5.86 17.67 7.28
CA THR A 80 -6.91 18.18 6.37
C THR A 80 -6.44 18.33 4.92
N ALA A 81 -5.17 18.68 4.69
CA ALA A 81 -4.58 18.80 3.36
C ALA A 81 -4.46 17.47 2.61
N PHE A 82 -4.33 16.34 3.30
CA PHE A 82 -4.34 15.01 2.67
C PHE A 82 -5.75 14.54 2.31
N TRP A 83 -6.75 15.09 3.00
CA TRP A 83 -8.17 14.78 2.83
C TRP A 83 -8.93 15.84 2.03
N SER A 84 -8.23 16.83 1.47
CA SER A 84 -8.82 17.84 0.59
C SER A 84 -8.80 17.39 -0.87
N ARG A 85 -9.72 17.93 -1.66
CA ARG A 85 -9.72 17.75 -3.11
C ARG A 85 -8.59 18.57 -3.76
N GLU A 86 -8.03 18.02 -4.83
CA GLU A 86 -7.09 18.69 -5.72
C GLU A 86 -7.82 19.21 -6.97
N ASP A 87 -7.10 19.91 -7.86
CA ASP A 87 -7.67 20.58 -9.04
C ASP A 87 -8.30 19.60 -10.05
N ASP A 88 -7.89 18.33 -10.00
CA ASP A 88 -8.45 17.24 -10.81
C ASP A 88 -9.79 16.69 -10.27
N GLY A 89 -10.24 17.19 -9.11
CA GLY A 89 -11.48 16.79 -8.47
C GLY A 89 -11.38 15.58 -7.55
N HIS A 90 -10.24 14.88 -7.52
CA HIS A 90 -9.95 13.77 -6.60
C HIS A 90 -9.46 14.29 -5.25
N TYR A 91 -9.66 13.53 -4.18
CA TYR A 91 -8.95 13.78 -2.94
C TYR A 91 -7.47 13.46 -3.09
N LYS A 92 -6.60 14.24 -2.43
CA LYS A 92 -5.15 14.01 -2.45
C LYS A 92 -4.76 12.59 -2.02
N PHE A 93 -5.52 11.97 -1.10
CA PHE A 93 -5.29 10.57 -0.73
C PHE A 93 -5.52 9.62 -1.91
N GLU A 94 -6.56 9.83 -2.74
CA GLU A 94 -6.84 9.00 -3.91
C GLU A 94 -5.63 9.03 -4.85
N ASN A 95 -5.15 10.23 -5.19
CA ASN A 95 -3.99 10.41 -6.05
C ASN A 95 -2.73 9.72 -5.49
N VAL A 96 -2.55 9.76 -4.16
CA VAL A 96 -1.44 9.04 -3.53
C VAL A 96 -1.57 7.52 -3.71
N PHE A 97 -2.76 6.95 -3.52
CA PHE A 97 -2.97 5.51 -3.66
C PHE A 97 -2.98 5.04 -5.11
N LEU A 98 -3.46 5.84 -6.06
CA LEU A 98 -3.36 5.58 -7.50
C LEU A 98 -1.90 5.54 -7.97
N VAL A 99 -1.07 6.47 -7.49
CA VAL A 99 0.38 6.43 -7.78
C VAL A 99 1.03 5.19 -7.18
N ILE A 100 0.64 4.79 -5.96
CA ILE A 100 1.14 3.57 -5.31
C ILE A 100 0.74 2.33 -6.12
N GLU A 101 -0.51 2.23 -6.54
CA GLU A 101 -1.01 1.14 -7.37
C GLU A 101 -0.18 1.00 -8.66
N HIS A 102 -0.04 2.10 -9.39
CA HIS A 102 0.75 2.16 -10.60
C HIS A 102 2.19 1.68 -10.36
N ASP A 103 2.83 2.15 -9.28
CA ASP A 103 4.16 1.71 -8.88
C ASP A 103 4.23 0.19 -8.61
N LEU A 104 3.24 -0.37 -7.92
CA LEU A 104 3.17 -1.80 -7.62
C LEU A 104 2.98 -2.64 -8.88
N VAL A 105 2.13 -2.22 -9.83
CA VAL A 105 1.98 -2.89 -11.13
C VAL A 105 3.32 -2.98 -11.86
N HIS A 106 4.08 -1.87 -11.93
CA HIS A 106 5.41 -1.88 -12.56
C HIS A 106 6.40 -2.78 -11.83
N MET A 107 6.32 -2.86 -10.50
CA MET A 107 7.16 -3.78 -9.72
C MET A 107 6.81 -5.25 -9.99
N THR A 108 5.53 -5.61 -10.07
CA THR A 108 5.07 -6.97 -10.47
C THR A 108 5.64 -7.35 -11.84
N LEU A 109 5.52 -6.45 -12.83
CA LEU A 109 6.08 -6.69 -14.17
C LEU A 109 7.61 -6.85 -14.14
N ALA A 110 8.30 -6.07 -13.32
CA ALA A 110 9.74 -6.15 -13.15
C ALA A 110 10.19 -7.46 -12.50
N LEU A 111 9.45 -7.97 -11.50
CA LEU A 111 9.73 -9.23 -10.82
C LEU A 111 9.50 -10.46 -11.71
N ASN A 112 8.48 -10.40 -12.58
CA ASN A 112 8.19 -11.47 -13.56
C ASN A 112 9.29 -11.63 -14.61
N LYS A 113 10.13 -10.61 -14.83
CA LYS A 113 11.29 -10.67 -15.74
C LYS A 113 12.54 -11.32 -15.13
N HIS A 114 12.40 -11.99 -13.98
CA HIS A 114 13.50 -12.63 -13.24
C HIS A 114 14.69 -11.68 -12.99
N PRO A 115 14.48 -10.62 -12.19
CA PRO A 115 15.49 -9.60 -11.96
C PRO A 115 16.73 -10.15 -11.24
N CYS A 116 17.88 -9.52 -11.51
CA CYS A 116 19.10 -9.73 -10.72
C CYS A 116 18.95 -9.19 -9.29
N GLN A 117 19.85 -9.59 -8.38
CA GLN A 117 19.79 -9.18 -6.97
C GLN A 117 19.82 -7.65 -6.78
N TYR A 118 20.55 -6.91 -7.62
CA TYR A 118 20.54 -5.45 -7.58
C TYR A 118 19.13 -4.89 -7.77
N LYS A 119 18.39 -5.42 -8.74
CA LYS A 119 17.03 -4.99 -9.03
C LYS A 119 16.02 -5.48 -7.98
N CYS A 120 16.27 -6.63 -7.34
CA CYS A 120 15.51 -7.02 -6.15
C CYS A 120 15.69 -6.03 -5.00
N ASN A 121 16.92 -5.55 -4.75
CA ASN A 121 17.19 -4.57 -3.71
C ASN A 121 16.54 -3.21 -4.00
N ASP A 122 16.53 -2.76 -5.26
CA ASP A 122 15.82 -1.55 -5.68
C ASP A 122 14.31 -1.67 -5.42
N ILE A 123 13.70 -2.77 -5.87
CA ILE A 123 12.26 -3.04 -5.66
C ILE A 123 11.94 -3.10 -4.16
N ALA A 124 12.77 -3.78 -3.35
CA ALA A 124 12.60 -3.79 -1.89
C ALA A 124 12.61 -2.37 -1.30
N GLY A 125 13.55 -1.52 -1.71
CA GLY A 125 13.62 -0.13 -1.26
C GLY A 125 12.40 0.70 -1.68
N ARG A 126 11.80 0.41 -2.84
CA ARG A 126 10.55 1.06 -3.28
C ARG A 126 9.35 0.61 -2.43
N LEU A 127 9.23 -0.68 -2.13
CA LEU A 127 8.16 -1.19 -1.25
C LEU A 127 8.19 -0.53 0.14
N GLU A 128 9.37 -0.39 0.74
CA GLU A 128 9.54 0.30 2.03
C GLU A 128 9.27 1.79 1.96
N ARG A 129 9.55 2.43 0.82
CA ARG A 129 9.21 3.84 0.62
C ARG A 129 7.70 4.01 0.60
N ILE A 130 6.98 3.09 -0.04
CA ILE A 130 5.50 3.08 -0.03
C ILE A 130 5.00 2.88 1.40
N ALA A 131 5.53 1.89 2.13
CA ALA A 131 5.16 1.62 3.52
C ALA A 131 5.32 2.87 4.40
N ARG A 132 6.48 3.54 4.31
CA ARG A 132 6.74 4.81 5.02
C ARG A 132 5.81 5.95 4.59
N LYS A 133 5.48 6.04 3.30
CA LYS A 133 4.54 7.06 2.79
C LYS A 133 3.15 6.88 3.41
N ILE A 134 2.70 5.64 3.59
CA ILE A 134 1.43 5.32 4.23
C ILE A 134 1.47 5.69 5.72
N SER A 135 2.52 5.25 6.43
CA SER A 135 2.75 5.63 7.82
C SER A 135 2.72 7.14 8.04
N PHE A 136 3.38 7.90 7.16
CA PHE A 136 3.43 9.36 7.28
C PHE A 136 2.05 10.01 7.11
N ASN A 137 1.27 9.60 6.11
CA ASN A 137 -0.01 10.27 5.81
C ASN A 137 -1.15 9.85 6.73
N LEU A 138 -1.13 8.61 7.22
CA LEU A 138 -2.22 8.00 7.99
C LEU A 138 -1.88 7.78 9.47
N ASN A 139 -0.64 8.08 9.87
CA ASN A 139 -0.12 7.92 11.22
C ASN A 139 -0.27 6.47 11.76
N VAL A 140 0.15 5.50 10.92
CA VAL A 140 0.07 4.04 11.13
C VAL A 140 1.43 3.35 11.11
#